data_AF-A0AAW6XT69-F1
#
_entry.id   AF-A0AAW6XT69-F1
#
_cell.length_a   1.000
_cell.length_b   1.000
_cell.length_c   1.000
_cell.angle_alpha   90.00
_cell.angle_beta   90.00
_cell.angle_gamma   90.00
#
_symmetry.space_group_name_H-M   'P 1'
#
loop_
_entity.id
_entity.type
_entity.pdbx_description
1 polymer ?
#
loop_
_entity_poly.entity_id
_entity_poly.type
_entity_poly.pdbx_seq_one_letter_code
_entity_poly.pdbx_strand_id
1 'polypeptide(L)' 'MQVVISEDAIKKAVQQEYFNKKEASNFLGISMQTFKTWREKYGIHYQSVDGMVLFAKKDLQKFMEDHRK' A
#
# COMPACT_ATOMS: atom_id res chain seq x y z
N MET A 1 14.13 -13.43 4.44
CA MET A 1 13.62 -12.43 5.41
C MET A 1 12.13 -12.65 5.55
N GLN A 2 11.68 -13.14 6.71
CA GLN A 2 10.26 -13.25 7.01
C GLN A 2 9.86 -11.95 7.72
N VAL A 3 9.01 -11.14 7.09
CA VAL A 3 8.55 -9.88 7.66
C VAL A 3 7.46 -10.21 8.67
N VAL A 4 7.79 -10.09 9.96
CA VAL A 4 6.84 -10.26 11.06
C VAL A 4 6.02 -8.96 11.14
N ILE A 5 4.84 -8.93 10.52
CA ILE A 5 3.94 -7.78 10.59
C ILE A 5 3.21 -7.83 11.93
N SER A 6 3.49 -6.89 12.83
CA SER A 6 2.79 -6.77 14.12
C SER A 6 1.32 -6.37 13.92
N GLU A 7 0.40 -7.03 14.62
CA GLU A 7 -1.06 -6.82 14.51
C GLU A 7 -1.48 -5.37 14.78
N ASP A 8 -0.74 -4.66 15.62
CA ASP A 8 -0.95 -3.24 15.95
C ASP A 8 -0.74 -2.31 14.73
N ALA A 9 0.23 -2.63 13.88
CA ALA A 9 0.48 -1.88 12.66
C ALA A 9 -0.65 -2.06 11.64
N ILE A 10 -1.29 -3.24 11.63
CA ILE A 10 -2.45 -3.52 10.78
C ILE A 10 -3.67 -2.73 11.28
N LYS A 11 -3.90 -2.66 12.59
CA LYS A 11 -5.02 -1.89 13.17
C LYS A 11 -4.91 -0.39 12.92
N LYS A 12 -3.72 0.20 13.09
CA LYS A 12 -3.50 1.62 12.76
C LYS A 12 -3.67 1.89 11.27
N ALA A 13 -3.14 1.00 10.43
CA ALA A 13 -3.29 1.13 9.00
C ALA A 13 -4.77 1.10 8.59
N VAL A 14 -5.58 0.20 9.16
CA VAL A 14 -7.01 0.09 8.85
C VAL A 14 -7.79 1.39 9.11
N GLN A 15 -7.35 2.22 10.07
CA GLN A 15 -7.96 3.52 10.43
C GLN A 15 -7.48 4.69 9.55
N GLN A 16 -6.30 4.62 8.94
CA GLN A 16 -5.81 5.67 8.04
C GLN A 16 -6.43 5.49 6.65
N GLU A 17 -7.17 6.52 6.20
CA GLU A 17 -7.76 6.52 4.85
C GLU A 17 -6.70 6.60 3.74
N TYR A 18 -5.52 7.14 4.07
CA TYR A 18 -4.40 7.38 3.18
C TYR A 18 -3.09 6.81 3.75
N PHE A 19 -2.36 6.08 2.93
CA PHE A 19 -1.12 5.40 3.28
C PHE A 19 0.08 5.99 2.57
N ASN A 20 1.21 6.08 3.26
CA ASN A 20 2.49 6.30 2.57
C ASN A 20 2.97 5.03 1.85
N LYS A 21 4.08 5.12 1.09
CA LYS A 21 4.65 3.97 0.36
C LYS A 21 4.95 2.75 1.24
N LYS A 22 5.39 2.96 2.48
CA LYS A 22 5.78 1.89 3.42
C LYS A 22 4.54 1.23 4.01
N GLU A 23 3.56 2.02 4.41
CA GLU A 23 2.28 1.54 4.91
C GLU A 23 1.50 0.82 3.82
N ALA A 24 1.48 1.34 2.59
CA ALA A 24 0.86 0.69 1.45
C ALA A 24 1.49 -0.68 1.15
N SER A 25 2.83 -0.78 1.18
CA SER A 25 3.50 -2.09 1.01
C SER A 25 3.18 -3.06 2.15
N ASN A 26 3.13 -2.57 3.39
CA ASN A 26 2.75 -3.40 4.54
C ASN A 26 1.29 -3.86 4.47
N PHE A 27 0.38 -2.97 4.07
CA PHE A 27 -1.04 -3.26 3.90
C PHE A 27 -1.27 -4.33 2.83
N LEU A 28 -0.53 -4.26 1.73
CA LEU A 28 -0.54 -5.26 0.67
C LEU A 28 0.23 -6.54 1.02
N GLY A 29 0.95 -6.58 2.15
CA GLY A 29 1.76 -7.73 2.57
C GLY A 29 2.96 -8.01 1.65
N ILE A 30 3.46 -7.01 0.94
CA ILE A 30 4.58 -7.13 -0.01
C ILE A 30 5.76 -6.25 0.39
N SER A 31 6.94 -6.56 -0.15
CA SER A 31 8.14 -5.74 0.04
C SER A 31 8.00 -4.37 -0.65
N MET A 32 8.63 -3.33 -0.09
CA MET A 32 8.67 -1.98 -0.70
C MET A 32 9.22 -1.99 -2.14
N GLN A 33 10.18 -2.86 -2.43
CA GLN A 33 10.72 -3.03 -3.78
C GLN A 33 9.68 -3.58 -4.75
N THR A 34 8.96 -4.63 -4.35
CA THR A 34 7.85 -5.21 -5.13
C THR A 34 6.75 -4.18 -5.34
N PHE A 35 6.39 -3.41 -4.31
CA PHE A 35 5.41 -2.34 -4.41
C PHE A 35 5.86 -1.24 -5.39
N LYS A 36 7.15 -0.87 -5.38
CA LYS A 36 7.70 0.08 -6.35
C LYS A 36 7.56 -0.45 -7.78
N THR A 37 7.97 -1.70 -8.04
CA THR A 37 7.82 -2.33 -9.35
C THR A 37 6.36 -2.42 -9.78
N TRP A 38 5.44 -2.75 -8.88
CA TRP A 38 4.01 -2.79 -9.16
C TRP A 38 3.43 -1.42 -9.48
N ARG A 39 3.86 -0.38 -8.76
CA ARG A 39 3.47 1.00 -9.08
C ARG A 39 3.92 1.39 -10.49
N GLU A 40 5.15 1.06 -10.87
CA GLU A 40 5.69 1.36 -12.20
C GLU A 40 5.01 0.53 -13.31
N LYS A 41 4.68 -0.73 -13.01
CA LYS A 41 4.12 -1.68 -13.99
C LYS A 41 2.61 -1.54 -14.19
N TYR A 42 1.87 -1.27 -13.12
CA TYR A 42 0.40 -1.26 -13.12
C TYR A 42 -0.21 0.13 -12.90
N GLY A 43 0.60 1.14 -12.61
CA GLY A 43 0.12 2.53 -12.50
C GLY A 43 -0.84 2.75 -11.32
N ILE A 44 -0.47 2.28 -10.12
CA ILE A 44 -1.28 2.46 -8.91
C ILE A 44 -1.54 3.96 -8.67
N HIS A 45 -2.81 4.34 -8.57
CA HIS A 45 -3.21 5.72 -8.34
C HIS A 45 -2.66 6.24 -7.00
N TYR A 46 -2.08 7.43 -7.03
CA TYR A 46 -1.53 8.08 -5.85
C TYR A 46 -1.92 9.55 -5.84
N GLN A 47 -2.13 10.07 -4.64
CA GLN A 47 -2.35 11.49 -4.41
C GLN A 47 -1.08 12.10 -3.84
N SER A 48 -0.71 13.25 -4.39
CA SER A 48 0.40 14.06 -3.91
C SER A 48 -0.19 15.16 -3.04
N VAL A 49 -0.02 15.07 -1.72
CA VAL A 49 -0.45 16.10 -0.78
C VAL A 49 0.78 16.65 -0.11
N ASP A 50 1.05 17.95 -0.27
CA ASP A 50 2.18 18.64 0.38
C ASP A 50 3.56 17.98 0.08
N GLY A 51 3.74 17.45 -1.14
CA GLY A 51 4.97 16.74 -1.53
C GLY A 51 5.07 15.30 -1.00
N MET A 52 4.12 14.85 -0.19
CA MET A 52 4.00 13.46 0.25
C MET A 52 3.11 12.67 -0.71
N VAL A 53 3.61 11.50 -1.11
CA VAL A 53 2.85 10.55 -1.94
C VAL A 53 2.03 9.65 -1.01
N LEU A 54 0.72 9.79 -1.12
CA LEU A 54 -0.28 9.06 -0.35
C LEU A 54 -1.10 8.16 -1.28
N PHE A 55 -1.48 7.00 -0.78
CA PHE A 55 -2.26 5.98 -1.47
C PHE A 55 -3.54 5.75 -0.69
N ALA A 56 -4.70 5.96 -1.32
CA ALA A 56 -5.96 5.69 -0.68
C ALA A 56 -6.13 4.17 -0.46
N LYS A 57 -6.63 3.80 0.72
CA LYS A 57 -6.90 2.40 1.05
C LYS A 57 -7.80 1.72 0.03
N LYS A 58 -8.83 2.43 -0.45
CA LYS A 58 -9.80 1.92 -1.43
C LYS A 58 -9.12 1.56 -2.75
N ASP A 59 -8.20 2.38 -3.23
CA ASP A 59 -7.44 2.11 -4.45
C ASP A 59 -6.50 0.91 -4.30
N LEU A 60 -5.80 0.80 -3.17
CA LEU A 60 -4.95 -0.36 -2.89
C LEU A 60 -5.78 -1.66 -2.83
N GLN A 61 -6.95 -1.60 -2.19
CA GLN A 61 -7.84 -2.75 -2.06
C GLN A 61 -8.43 -3.17 -3.41
N LYS A 62 -8.91 -2.20 -4.21
CA LYS A 62 -9.40 -2.42 -5.57
C LYS A 62 -8.32 -3.01 -6.48
N PHE A 63 -7.10 -2.49 -6.37
CA PHE A 63 -5.95 -3.03 -7.10
C PHE A 63 -5.65 -4.48 -6.70
N MET A 64 -5.76 -4.83 -5.42
CA MET A 64 -5.58 -6.20 -4.94
C MET A 64 -6.67 -7.14 -5.45
N GLU A 65 -7.92 -6.70 -5.51
CA GLU A 65 -9.04 -7.47 -6.06
C GLU A 65 -8.88 -7.71 -7.57
N ASP A 66 -8.46 -6.69 -8.32
CA ASP A 66 -8.22 -6.77 -9.75
C ASP A 66 -7.07 -7.73 -10.09
N HIS A 67 -6.00 -7.73 -9.28
CA HIS A 67 -4.82 -8.58 -9.48
C HIS A 67 -4.97 -10.03 -9.00
N ARG A 68 -6.06 -10.37 -8.30
CA ARG A 68 -6.31 -11.74 -7.77
C ARG A 68 -7.11 -12.64 -8.73
N LYS A 69 -7.53 -12.12 -9.89
CA LYS A 69 -8.15 -12.91 -10.98
C LYS A 69 -7.09 -13.48 -11.93
#